data_AF-A0A347VPD5-F1
#
_entry.id   AF-A0A347VPD5-F1
#
_cell.length_a   1.000
_cell.length_b   1.000
_cell.length_c   1.000
_cell.angle_alpha   90.00
_cell.angle_beta   90.00
_cell.angle_gamma   90.00
#
_symmetry.space_group_name_H-M   'P 1'
#
loop_
_entity.id
_entity.type
_entity.pdbx_description
1 polymer ?
#
loop_
_entity_poly.entity_id
_entity_poly.type
_entity_poly.pdbx_seq_one_letter_code
_entity_poly.pdbx_strand_id
1 'polypeptide(L)' 'MQVLDRNFQLIGGIGVFCFPENGENMLQKCSKHVRASGIQPQTVYLRSETDSDKKWLGGNTDKFYFDGRDIIEIDDDFL' A
#
# COMPACT_ATOMS: atom_id res chain seq x y z
N MET A 1 -5.24 5.93 -4.40
CA MET A 1 -4.68 5.20 -3.26
C MET A 1 -3.33 5.78 -2.91
N GLN A 2 -3.15 6.13 -1.65
CA GLN A 2 -1.89 6.69 -1.14
C GLN A 2 -1.13 5.63 -0.35
N VAL A 3 0.20 5.73 -0.40
CA VAL A 3 1.10 4.96 0.46
C VAL A 3 1.71 5.93 1.46
N LEU A 4 1.53 5.62 2.75
CA LEU A 4 2.00 6.43 3.86
C LEU A 4 3.09 5.67 4.63
N ASP A 5 4.09 6.39 5.15
CA ASP A 5 5.10 5.81 6.03
C ASP A 5 4.56 5.59 7.46
N ARG A 6 5.42 5.10 8.36
CA ARG A 6 5.06 4.90 9.78
C ARG A 6 4.63 6.17 10.52
N ASN A 7 4.98 7.34 9.99
CA ASN A 7 4.64 8.66 10.53
C ASN A 7 3.44 9.29 9.79
N PHE A 8 2.74 8.52 8.96
CA PHE A 8 1.62 8.96 8.12
C PHE A 8 1.99 10.03 7.07
N GLN A 9 3.27 10.11 6.68
CA GLN A 9 3.73 10.96 5.59
C GLN A 9 3.55 10.27 4.24
N LEU A 10 3.14 11.02 3.22
CA LEU A 10 2.94 10.50 1.87
C LEU A 10 4.29 10.14 1.21
N ILE A 11 4.47 8.88 0.86
CA ILE A 11 5.71 8.31 0.29
C ILE A 11 5.48 7.60 -1.05
N GLY A 12 4.25 7.61 -1.55
CA GLY A 12 3.87 7.00 -2.81
C GLY A 12 2.35 7.06 -3.02
N GLY A 13 1.90 6.63 -4.19
CA GLY A 13 0.47 6.56 -4.46
C GLY A 13 0.19 6.20 -5.91
N ILE A 14 -0.93 5.52 -6.13
CA ILE A 14 -1.40 5.09 -7.44
C ILE A 14 -2.90 5.37 -7.58
N GLY A 15 -3.31 5.82 -8.76
CA GLY A 15 -4.74 5.87 -9.11
C GLY A 15 -5.24 4.45 -9.36
N VAL A 16 -6.33 4.06 -8.69
CA VAL A 16 -6.95 2.74 -8.86
C VAL A 16 -8.18 2.89 -9.75
N PHE A 17 -8.20 2.20 -10.89
CA PHE A 17 -9.41 1.98 -11.67
C PHE A 17 -9.81 0.51 -11.54
N CYS A 18 -11.02 0.26 -11.05
CA CYS A 18 -11.55 -1.09 -10.81
C CYS A 18 -11.59 -1.93 -12.09
N PHE A 19 -10.60 -2.81 -12.26
CA PHE A 19 -10.83 -4.13 -12.84
C PHE A 19 -10.34 -5.16 -11.80
N PRO A 20 -11.25 -5.95 -11.21
CA PRO A 20 -10.94 -6.89 -10.11
C PRO A 20 -9.84 -7.92 -10.44
N GLU A 21 -9.53 -8.11 -11.71
CA GLU A 21 -8.62 -9.14 -12.23
C GLU A 21 -7.12 -8.85 -12.00
N ASN A 22 -6.75 -7.79 -11.26
CA ASN A 22 -5.36 -7.33 -11.13
C ASN A 22 -4.91 -7.00 -9.68
N GLY A 23 -5.50 -7.63 -8.66
CA GLY A 23 -5.15 -7.37 -7.25
C GLY A 23 -3.65 -7.48 -6.92
N GLU A 24 -2.97 -8.54 -7.36
CA GLU A 24 -1.51 -8.71 -7.18
C GLU A 24 -0.66 -7.60 -7.85
N ASN A 25 -1.19 -6.96 -8.90
CA ASN A 25 -0.52 -5.85 -9.58
C ASN A 25 -0.50 -4.58 -8.73
N MET A 26 -1.40 -4.46 -7.75
CA MET A 26 -1.56 -3.25 -6.94
C MET A 26 -0.40 -3.06 -5.97
N LEU A 27 -0.09 -4.08 -5.17
CA LEU A 27 1.06 -4.03 -4.25
C LEU A 27 2.35 -3.81 -5.02
N GLN A 28 2.57 -4.49 -6.15
CA GLN A 28 3.75 -4.26 -6.98
C GLN A 28 3.87 -2.83 -7.51
N LYS A 29 2.75 -2.21 -7.91
CA LYS A 29 2.74 -0.79 -8.33
C LYS A 29 3.05 0.13 -7.15
N CYS A 30 2.46 -0.09 -5.99
CA CYS A 30 2.77 0.66 -4.77
C CYS A 30 4.25 0.52 -4.37
N SER A 31 4.80 -0.71 -4.39
CA SER A 31 6.22 -0.99 -4.14
C SER A 31 7.14 -0.19 -5.05
N LYS A 32 6.82 -0.07 -6.35
CA LYS A 32 7.63 0.72 -7.30
C LYS A 32 7.65 2.21 -6.93
N HIS A 33 6.52 2.77 -6.51
CA HIS A 33 6.45 4.16 -6.07
C HIS A 33 7.23 4.39 -4.77
N VAL A 34 7.11 3.47 -3.81
CA VAL A 34 7.84 3.55 -2.53
C VAL A 34 9.35 3.38 -2.72
N ARG A 35 9.81 2.49 -3.60
CA ARG A 35 11.24 2.37 -3.91
C ARG A 35 11.86 3.68 -4.37
N ALA A 36 11.10 4.51 -5.10
CA ALA A 36 11.57 5.80 -5.58
C ALA A 36 11.69 6.86 -4.47
N SER A 37 11.08 6.66 -3.28
CA SER A 37 11.15 7.60 -2.16
C SER A 37 12.35 7.39 -1.24
N GLY A 38 13.13 6.32 -1.43
CA GLY A 38 14.40 6.10 -0.72
C GLY A 38 14.26 5.81 0.78
N ILE A 39 13.08 5.35 1.22
CA ILE A 39 12.83 5.02 2.61
C ILE A 39 13.42 3.65 2.99
N GLN A 40 13.75 3.49 4.27
CA GLN A 40 14.21 2.21 4.83
C GLN A 40 13.04 1.24 5.04
N PRO A 41 13.31 -0.08 5.18
CA PRO A 41 12.29 -1.06 5.54
C PRO A 41 11.51 -0.64 6.78
N GLN A 42 10.18 -0.62 6.68
CA GLN A 42 9.30 -0.17 7.76
C GLN A 42 7.83 -0.54 7.49
N THR A 43 7.00 -0.39 8.52
CA THR A 43 5.54 -0.36 8.36
C THR A 43 5.12 0.77 7.43
N VAL A 44 4.21 0.46 6.52
CA VAL A 44 3.56 1.43 5.62
C VAL A 44 2.06 1.22 5.68
N TYR A 45 1.30 2.26 5.34
CA TYR A 45 -0.15 2.21 5.32
C TYR A 45 -0.67 2.54 3.93
N LEU A 46 -1.59 1.74 3.42
CA LEU A 46 -2.32 2.04 2.20
C LEU A 46 -3.62 2.72 2.55
N ARG A 47 -3.82 3.96 2.09
CA ARG A 47 -5.02 4.76 2.34
C ARG A 47 -5.87 4.85 1.07
N SER A 48 -7.15 4.51 1.20
CA SER A 48 -8.13 4.66 0.11
C SER A 48 -8.39 6.13 -0.18
N GLU A 49 -8.39 6.52 -1.45
CA GLU A 49 -8.86 7.82 -1.93
C GLU A 49 -10.15 7.72 -2.75
N THR A 50 -10.47 6.53 -3.24
CA THR A 50 -11.67 6.25 -4.02
C THR A 50 -12.42 5.03 -3.46
N ASP A 51 -13.70 4.89 -3.82
CA ASP A 51 -14.48 3.69 -3.49
C ASP A 51 -13.87 2.41 -4.07
N SER A 52 -13.15 2.53 -5.19
CA SER A 52 -12.40 1.42 -5.80
C SER A 52 -11.27 0.93 -4.89
N ASP A 53 -10.50 1.87 -4.35
CA ASP A 53 -9.42 1.59 -3.40
C ASP A 53 -9.97 0.91 -2.15
N LYS A 54 -11.10 1.44 -1.65
CA LYS A 54 -11.76 0.95 -0.44
C LYS A 54 -12.28 -0.48 -0.61
N LYS A 55 -12.83 -0.82 -1.78
CA LYS A 55 -13.25 -2.19 -2.09
C LYS A 55 -12.08 -3.17 -2.11
N TRP A 56 -10.91 -2.74 -2.59
CA TRP A 56 -9.71 -3.58 -2.61
C TRP A 56 -9.11 -3.75 -1.22
N LEU A 57 -8.97 -2.66 -0.45
CA LEU A 57 -8.40 -2.67 0.90
C LEU A 57 -9.32 -3.30 1.95
N GLY A 58 -10.60 -3.51 1.66
CA GLY A 58 -11.60 -3.88 2.66
C GLY A 58 -11.90 -2.77 3.69
N GLY A 59 -11.32 -1.57 3.53
CA GLY A 59 -11.40 -0.49 4.51
C GLY A 59 -10.82 0.84 4.01
N ASN A 60 -10.79 1.85 4.90
CA ASN A 60 -10.29 3.18 4.56
C ASN A 60 -8.75 3.25 4.59
N THR A 61 -8.12 2.45 5.45
CA THR A 61 -6.67 2.38 5.59
C THR A 61 -6.32 1.00 6.11
N ASP A 62 -5.27 0.41 5.54
CA ASP A 62 -4.80 -0.92 5.93
C ASP A 62 -3.27 -0.94 6.04
N LYS A 63 -2.74 -1.84 6.88
CA LYS A 63 -1.35 -1.84 7.34
C LYS A 63 -0.55 -2.92 6.62
N PHE A 64 0.63 -2.56 6.15
CA PHE A 64 1.54 -3.44 5.42
C PHE A 64 2.98 -3.25 5.91
N TYR A 65 3.89 -4.08 5.41
CA TYR A 65 5.32 -3.91 5.62
C TYR A 65 6.05 -3.71 4.29
N PHE A 66 6.90 -2.70 4.21
CA PHE A 66 7.85 -2.52 3.13
C PHE A 66 9.20 -3.11 3.55
N ASP A 67 9.68 -4.13 2.85
CA ASP A 67 10.93 -4.83 3.20
C ASP A 67 12.21 -4.19 2.64
N GLY A 68 12.08 -3.04 1.97
CA GLY A 68 13.14 -2.38 1.22
C GLY A 68 13.05 -2.59 -0.29
N ARG A 69 12.22 -3.54 -0.74
CA ARG A 69 11.96 -3.81 -2.15
C ARG A 69 10.48 -3.87 -2.44
N ASP A 70 9.71 -4.60 -1.65
CA ASP A 70 8.30 -4.87 -1.90
C ASP A 70 7.46 -4.59 -0.65
N ILE A 71 6.23 -4.11 -0.88
CA ILE A 71 5.18 -4.04 0.11
C ILE A 71 4.55 -5.42 0.17
N ILE A 72 4.57 -6.02 1.35
CA ILE A 72 3.99 -7.33 1.64
C ILE A 72 2.86 -7.18 2.66
N GLU A 73 1.86 -8.05 2.53
CA GLU A 73 0.84 -8.26 3.56
C GLU A 73 1.52 -8.76 4.83
N ILE A 74 1.03 -8.27 5.97
CA ILE A 74 1.40 -8.77 7.28
C ILE A 74 0.14 -9.38 7.89
N ASP A 75 0.24 -10.61 8.37
CA ASP A 75 -0.85 -11.22 9.13
C ASP A 75 -0.95 -10.49 10.48
N ASP A 76 -2.07 -9.81 10.72
CA ASP A 76 -2.37 -9.18 12.01
C ASP A 76 -2.56 -10.23 13.14
N ASP A 77 -2.64 -11.52 12.80
CA ASP A 77 -2.78 -12.65 13.73
C ASP A 77 -1.46 -13.05 14.44
N PHE A 78 -0.34 -12.38 14.17
CA PHE A 78 0.97 -12.66 14.79
C PHE A 78 1.36 -11.71 15.94
N LEU A 79 0.38 -11.14 16.65
CA LEU A 79 0.59 -10.32 17.85
C LEU A 79 0.08 -11.00 19.13
#